data_AF-I4AFP0-F1
#
_entry.id   AF-I4AFP0-F1
#
_cell.length_a   1.000
_cell.length_b   1.000
_cell.length_c   1.000
_cell.angle_alpha   90.00
_cell.angle_beta   90.00
_cell.angle_gamma   90.00
#
_symmetry.space_group_name_H-M   'P 1'
#
loop_
_entity.id
_entity.type
_entity.pdbx_description
1 polymer ?
#
loop_
_entity_poly.entity_id
_entity_poly.type
_entity_poly.pdbx_seq_one_letter_code
_entity_poly.pdbx_strand_id
1 'polypeptide(L)'
;MCSCGQKARQQEPEIKVVDKSQSESPLIEKNDNQIIKKKVGEELFKSILDTITINNVNVDFLTRNQWIYRPFDNCESFLKFQENEIGVSYNCEMEEEYEMTYRIEGNRVFIAEYDIPHVDNTEQKKIKYRDDTYVYNGHSLILIDSKMYSIGGREWIPEIEVVIEYKRKKY
;
A
#
# COMPACT_ATOMS: atom_id res chain seq x y z
N MET A 1 -61.51 15.80 16.01
CA MET A 1 -62.23 16.99 15.49
C MET A 1 -61.38 18.20 15.84
N CYS A 2 -60.90 19.11 14.99
CA CYS A 2 -61.12 19.54 13.58
C CYS A 2 -59.72 19.79 12.96
N SER A 3 -59.36 19.42 11.71
CA SER A 3 -59.83 19.83 10.36
C SER A 3 -59.78 21.34 10.07
N CYS A 4 -58.95 21.72 9.09
CA CYS A 4 -59.11 22.70 8.00
C CYS A 4 -57.69 22.96 7.42
N GLY A 5 -57.29 22.69 6.18
CA GLY A 5 -58.01 22.56 4.92
C GLY A 5 -58.10 23.90 4.20
N GLN A 6 -57.28 24.14 3.16
CA GLN A 6 -57.71 24.43 1.77
C GLN A 6 -56.61 25.05 0.86
N LYS A 7 -56.65 24.59 -0.40
CA LYS A 7 -55.93 25.02 -1.60
C LYS A 7 -56.54 26.28 -2.22
N ALA A 8 -55.77 27.03 -3.01
CA ALA A 8 -56.21 27.59 -4.30
C ALA A 8 -54.99 27.94 -5.18
N ARG A 9 -55.19 27.87 -6.50
CA ARG A 9 -54.20 27.70 -7.58
C ARG A 9 -54.44 28.80 -8.66
N GLN A 10 -53.45 28.99 -9.55
CA GLN A 10 -53.49 29.67 -10.88
C GLN A 10 -53.29 31.21 -10.85
N GLN A 11 -52.63 31.89 -11.80
CA GLN A 11 -52.49 31.68 -13.27
C GLN A 11 -51.13 32.16 -13.84
N GLU A 12 -50.73 31.55 -14.96
CA GLU A 12 -49.68 32.00 -15.92
C GLU A 12 -50.08 33.28 -16.69
N PRO A 13 -49.14 33.86 -17.45
CA PRO A 13 -49.36 33.93 -18.90
C PRO A 13 -48.18 33.41 -19.75
N GLU A 14 -48.52 32.64 -20.79
CA GLU A 14 -47.71 32.30 -21.97
C GLU A 14 -47.36 33.55 -22.80
N ILE A 15 -46.14 33.61 -23.36
CA ILE A 15 -45.87 34.15 -24.72
C ILE A 15 -44.85 33.24 -25.43
N LYS A 16 -45.14 32.92 -26.70
CA LYS A 16 -44.48 31.93 -27.58
C LYS A 16 -43.25 32.47 -28.35
N VAL A 17 -42.22 31.62 -28.42
CA VAL A 17 -41.34 31.18 -29.55
C VAL A 17 -40.68 32.21 -30.49
N VAL A 18 -39.33 32.17 -30.58
CA VAL A 18 -38.55 32.22 -31.84
C VAL A 18 -37.28 31.35 -31.72
N ASP A 19 -37.13 30.40 -32.64
CA ASP A 19 -35.96 29.54 -32.91
C ASP A 19 -34.69 30.30 -33.31
N LYS A 20 -33.52 29.86 -32.82
CA LYS A 20 -32.25 29.84 -33.58
C LYS A 20 -31.14 29.04 -32.90
N SER A 21 -31.04 27.77 -33.32
CA SER A 21 -29.83 26.97 -33.59
C SER A 21 -28.52 27.33 -32.85
N GLN A 22 -28.04 26.43 -31.99
CA GLN A 22 -26.62 26.12 -31.87
C GLN A 22 -26.43 24.65 -31.49
N SER A 23 -25.50 24.01 -32.20
CA SER A 23 -25.24 22.58 -32.31
C SER A 23 -24.80 21.93 -31.00
N GLU A 24 -25.56 20.93 -30.53
CA GLU A 24 -25.03 19.92 -29.60
C GLU A 24 -24.38 18.79 -30.39
N SER A 25 -23.06 18.62 -30.18
CA SER A 25 -22.26 17.53 -30.71
C SER A 25 -22.76 16.17 -30.20
N PRO A 26 -22.61 15.09 -30.99
CA PRO A 26 -23.12 13.78 -30.62
C PRO A 26 -22.37 13.22 -29.39
N LEU A 27 -23.15 12.66 -28.47
CA LEU A 27 -22.67 11.85 -27.35
C LEU A 27 -21.80 10.71 -27.91
N ILE A 28 -20.49 10.84 -27.80
CA ILE A 28 -19.56 9.74 -28.07
C ILE A 28 -19.68 8.77 -26.90
N GLU A 29 -20.28 7.61 -27.17
CA GLU A 29 -20.19 6.42 -26.34
C GLU A 29 -18.71 6.12 -26.03
N LYS A 30 -18.37 6.13 -24.74
CA LYS A 30 -17.21 5.41 -24.23
C LYS A 30 -17.64 4.65 -22.99
N ASN A 31 -17.82 3.34 -23.16
CA ASN A 31 -17.74 2.46 -22.01
C ASN A 31 -17.15 1.10 -22.39
N ASP A 32 -15.93 1.14 -22.94
CA ASP A 32 -14.99 0.02 -22.80
C ASP A 32 -14.19 0.20 -21.52
N ASN A 33 -14.88 0.25 -20.38
CA ASN A 33 -14.24 -0.04 -19.11
C ASN A 33 -14.08 -1.56 -19.03
N GLN A 34 -13.03 -2.10 -19.67
CA GLN A 34 -12.43 -3.32 -19.17
C GLN A 34 -12.02 -3.03 -17.73
N ILE A 35 -12.84 -3.46 -16.77
CA ILE A 35 -12.50 -3.44 -15.36
C ILE A 35 -11.26 -4.32 -15.23
N ILE A 36 -10.07 -3.72 -15.29
CA ILE A 36 -8.82 -4.40 -14.95
C ILE A 36 -8.99 -4.77 -13.48
N LYS A 37 -9.17 -6.07 -13.20
CA LYS A 37 -9.25 -6.54 -11.81
C LYS A 37 -7.98 -6.13 -11.10
N LYS A 38 -8.15 -5.44 -9.97
CA LYS A 38 -7.05 -5.07 -9.10
C LYS A 38 -6.45 -6.33 -8.49
N LYS A 39 -5.13 -6.48 -8.60
CA LYS A 39 -4.40 -7.61 -7.99
C LYS A 39 -4.12 -7.28 -6.54
N VAL A 40 -4.30 -8.26 -5.65
CA VAL A 40 -4.13 -8.10 -4.20
C VAL A 40 -3.29 -9.24 -3.63
N GLY A 41 -2.42 -8.94 -2.67
CA GLY A 41 -1.61 -9.94 -1.95
C GLY A 41 -0.81 -10.83 -2.89
N GLU A 42 -1.03 -12.16 -2.82
CA GLU A 42 -0.32 -13.13 -3.66
C GLU A 42 -0.42 -12.86 -5.18
N GLU A 43 -1.57 -12.39 -5.66
CA GLU A 43 -1.76 -12.13 -7.09
C GLU A 43 -0.88 -10.96 -7.55
N LEU A 44 -0.79 -9.92 -6.71
CA LEU A 44 0.08 -8.78 -6.94
C LEU A 44 1.55 -9.22 -6.94
N PHE A 45 1.96 -9.98 -5.92
CA PHE A 45 3.32 -10.48 -5.77
C PHE A 45 3.79 -11.32 -6.96
N LYS A 46 2.96 -12.24 -7.44
CA LYS A 46 3.25 -13.03 -8.66
C LYS A 46 3.43 -12.11 -9.87
N SER A 47 2.53 -11.13 -10.04
CA SER A 47 2.61 -10.15 -11.13
C SER A 47 3.88 -9.29 -11.09
N ILE A 48 4.38 -8.94 -9.92
CA ILE A 48 5.62 -8.17 -9.77
C ILE A 48 6.79 -9.03 -10.27
N LEU A 49 6.89 -10.27 -9.81
CA LEU A 49 7.97 -11.18 -10.21
C LEU A 49 8.02 -11.44 -11.72
N ASP A 50 6.86 -11.45 -12.39
CA ASP A 50 6.78 -11.63 -13.84
C ASP A 50 7.23 -10.39 -14.65
N THR A 51 7.37 -9.22 -14.00
CA THR A 51 7.56 -7.93 -14.70
C THR A 51 8.87 -7.22 -14.39
N ILE A 52 9.53 -7.55 -13.27
CA ILE A 52 10.76 -6.87 -12.86
C ILE A 52 12.02 -7.68 -13.19
N THR A 53 13.10 -6.97 -13.49
CA THR A 53 14.44 -7.55 -13.46
C THR A 53 14.87 -7.74 -12.00
N ILE A 54 15.49 -8.88 -11.71
CA ILE A 54 16.03 -9.16 -10.37
C ILE A 54 17.56 -9.18 -10.43
N ASN A 55 18.18 -8.39 -9.57
CA ASN A 55 19.62 -8.25 -9.42
C ASN A 55 20.09 -8.88 -8.11
N ASN A 56 21.37 -9.23 -8.06
CA ASN A 56 21.98 -9.75 -6.84
C ASN A 56 22.11 -8.64 -5.79
N VAL A 57 22.03 -9.06 -4.54
CA VAL A 57 22.14 -8.24 -3.34
C VAL A 57 23.06 -8.96 -2.35
N ASN A 58 23.82 -8.21 -1.56
CA ASN A 58 24.66 -8.76 -0.50
C ASN A 58 24.61 -7.86 0.74
N VAL A 59 25.12 -8.37 1.86
CA VAL A 59 25.10 -7.67 3.15
C VAL A 59 25.77 -6.31 3.06
N ASP A 60 27.01 -6.23 2.55
CA ASP A 60 27.75 -4.98 2.40
C ASP A 60 26.98 -3.90 1.61
N PHE A 61 26.26 -4.32 0.58
CA PHE A 61 25.45 -3.41 -0.22
C PHE A 61 24.21 -2.96 0.53
N LEU A 62 23.53 -3.84 1.28
CA LEU A 62 22.38 -3.46 2.09
C LEU A 62 22.75 -2.49 3.20
N THR A 63 23.84 -2.74 3.93
CA THR A 63 24.24 -1.99 5.13
C THR A 63 24.78 -0.59 4.81
N ARG A 64 25.35 -0.39 3.61
CA ARG A 64 25.83 0.94 3.15
C ARG A 64 24.73 1.86 2.63
N ASN A 65 23.48 1.43 2.64
CA ASN A 65 22.36 2.22 2.13
C ASN A 65 21.22 2.25 3.16
N GLN A 66 20.50 3.36 3.19
CA GLN A 66 19.17 3.41 3.76
C GLN A 66 18.16 3.16 2.65
N TRP A 67 17.09 2.45 2.95
CA TRP A 67 16.06 2.09 1.99
C TRP A 67 14.79 2.82 2.37
N ILE A 68 14.27 3.67 1.49
CA ILE A 68 13.23 4.64 1.81
C ILE A 68 11.97 4.36 1.00
N TYR A 69 10.85 4.17 1.68
CA TYR A 69 9.53 4.08 1.07
C TYR A 69 8.72 5.33 1.43
N ARG A 70 8.14 5.99 0.42
CA ARG A 70 7.31 7.20 0.61
C ARG A 70 5.97 7.01 -0.11
N PRO A 71 4.94 6.48 0.57
CA PRO A 71 3.61 6.38 -0.02
C PRO A 71 2.96 7.76 -0.23
N PHE A 72 3.30 8.75 0.60
CA PHE A 72 2.79 10.12 0.55
C PHE A 72 3.89 11.13 0.92
N ASP A 73 3.71 12.40 0.56
CA ASP A 73 4.73 13.45 0.75
C ASP A 73 5.22 13.60 2.20
N ASN A 74 4.34 13.34 3.18
CA ASN A 74 4.64 13.46 4.62
C ASN A 74 4.74 12.10 5.33
N CYS A 75 4.84 11.00 4.59
CA CYS A 75 4.92 9.66 5.14
C CYS A 75 6.19 9.00 4.60
N GLU A 76 7.24 8.96 5.42
CA GLU A 76 8.51 8.30 5.09
C GLU A 76 8.72 7.10 5.99
N SER A 77 8.73 5.90 5.39
CA SER A 77 9.12 4.65 6.05
C SER A 77 10.54 4.28 5.61
N PHE A 78 11.28 3.54 6.43
CA PHE A 78 12.61 3.08 6.03
C PHE A 78 12.99 1.71 6.55
N LEU A 79 13.96 1.09 5.87
CA LEU A 79 14.72 -0.04 6.34
C LEU A 79 16.20 0.36 6.45
N LYS A 80 16.82 0.03 7.58
CA LYS A 80 18.26 0.18 7.84
C LYS A 80 18.84 -1.16 8.25
N PHE A 81 19.72 -1.71 7.42
CA PHE A 81 20.40 -2.97 7.69
C PHE A 81 21.68 -2.71 8.47
N GLN A 82 21.99 -3.56 9.44
CA GLN A 82 23.23 -3.58 10.18
C GLN A 82 23.98 -4.89 9.91
N GLU A 83 25.24 -4.97 10.31
CA GLU A 83 25.96 -6.25 10.30
C GLU A 83 25.32 -7.23 11.30
N ASN A 84 25.59 -8.53 11.15
CA ASN A 84 25.06 -9.60 11.99
C ASN A 84 23.55 -9.84 11.89
N GLU A 85 22.98 -9.69 10.69
CA GLU A 85 21.59 -10.12 10.40
C GLU A 85 20.51 -9.35 11.19
N ILE A 86 20.84 -8.19 11.74
CA ILE A 86 19.92 -7.30 12.48
C ILE A 86 19.73 -6.00 11.70
N GLY A 87 18.58 -5.36 11.86
CA GLY A 87 18.32 -4.04 11.35
C GLY A 87 17.21 -3.34 12.10
N VAL A 88 16.84 -2.19 11.55
CA VAL A 88 15.73 -1.37 12.04
C VAL A 88 14.79 -1.10 10.88
N SER A 89 13.50 -1.26 11.13
CA SER A 89 12.45 -0.79 10.24
C SER A 89 11.62 0.30 10.93
N TYR A 90 11.13 1.24 10.14
CA TYR A 90 10.25 2.30 10.61
C TYR A 90 9.10 2.45 9.61
N ASN A 91 7.87 2.47 10.12
CA ASN A 91 6.67 2.78 9.36
C ASN A 91 6.17 4.15 9.80
N CYS A 92 5.93 5.06 8.85
CA CYS A 92 5.43 6.41 9.15
C CYS A 92 4.03 6.46 9.76
N GLU A 93 3.27 5.37 9.70
CA GLU A 93 1.98 5.22 10.39
C GLU A 93 2.14 4.84 11.87
N MET A 94 3.37 4.51 12.30
CA MET A 94 3.70 4.05 13.64
C MET A 94 4.65 5.04 14.32
N GLU A 95 4.57 5.12 15.65
CA GLU A 95 5.38 6.07 16.44
C GLU A 95 6.81 5.56 16.69
N GLU A 96 7.01 4.24 16.69
CA GLU A 96 8.26 3.60 17.11
C GLU A 96 8.99 2.90 15.96
N GLU A 97 10.31 2.79 16.10
CA GLU A 97 11.15 1.95 15.26
C GLU A 97 11.05 0.48 15.72
N TYR A 98 10.90 -0.44 14.76
CA TYR A 98 10.88 -1.87 15.02
C TYR A 98 12.26 -2.48 14.87
N GLU A 99 12.54 -3.46 15.71
CA GLU A 99 13.65 -4.37 15.45
C GLU A 99 13.28 -5.31 14.31
N MET A 100 14.20 -5.49 13.38
CA MET A 100 14.09 -6.52 12.36
C MET A 100 15.32 -7.43 12.36
N THR A 101 15.12 -8.68 12.00
CA THR A 101 16.21 -9.58 11.60
C THR A 101 16.11 -9.84 10.11
N TYR A 102 17.24 -10.05 9.43
CA TYR A 102 17.24 -10.31 7.99
C TYR A 102 18.27 -11.35 7.59
N ARG A 103 17.99 -12.04 6.48
CA ARG A 103 18.94 -12.93 5.82
C ARG A 103 18.82 -12.84 4.30
N ILE A 104 19.88 -13.21 3.61
CA ILE A 104 19.91 -13.22 2.13
C ILE A 104 20.05 -14.67 1.66
N GLU A 105 19.09 -15.14 0.86
CA GLU A 105 19.19 -16.43 0.17
C GLU A 105 19.05 -16.21 -1.34
N GLY A 106 20.13 -16.44 -2.07
CA GLY A 106 20.18 -16.13 -3.50
C GLY A 106 20.01 -14.62 -3.76
N ASN A 107 18.94 -14.26 -4.47
CA ASN A 107 18.58 -12.88 -4.81
C ASN A 107 17.47 -12.29 -3.93
N ARG A 108 17.09 -12.99 -2.85
CA ARG A 108 16.00 -12.60 -1.97
C ARG A 108 16.53 -12.15 -0.61
N VAL A 109 15.93 -11.09 -0.08
CA VAL A 109 16.15 -10.61 1.28
C VAL A 109 14.90 -10.96 2.08
N PHE A 110 15.06 -11.79 3.10
CA PHE A 110 13.98 -12.16 4.03
C PHE A 110 14.12 -11.27 5.26
N ILE A 111 13.04 -10.64 5.67
CA ILE A 111 12.99 -9.77 6.84
C ILE A 111 11.90 -10.29 7.77
N ALA A 112 12.23 -10.44 9.05
CA ALA A 112 11.27 -10.68 10.11
C ALA A 112 11.25 -9.45 11.02
N GLU A 113 10.07 -8.89 11.27
CA GLU A 113 9.88 -7.71 12.13
C GLU A 113 9.25 -8.11 13.46
N TYR A 114 9.75 -7.46 14.52
CA TYR A 114 9.36 -7.74 15.90
C TYR A 114 8.85 -6.47 16.55
N ASP A 115 7.74 -6.61 17.26
CA ASP A 115 7.10 -5.55 18.02
C ASP A 115 7.00 -5.97 19.50
N ILE A 116 6.84 -4.99 20.39
CA ILE A 116 6.47 -5.21 21.79
C ILE A 116 5.05 -4.66 21.95
N PRO A 117 4.00 -5.49 21.70
CA PRO A 117 2.63 -5.01 21.81
C PRO A 117 2.37 -4.38 23.17
N HIS A 118 1.71 -3.21 23.21
CA HIS A 118 1.36 -2.56 24.48
C HIS A 118 0.10 -3.14 25.14
N VAL A 119 -0.70 -3.89 24.37
CA VAL A 119 -1.95 -4.53 24.82
C VAL A 119 -1.72 -6.04 24.92
N ASP A 120 -2.23 -6.65 25.99
CA ASP A 120 -2.18 -8.10 26.21
C ASP A 120 -0.77 -8.73 26.23
N ASN A 121 0.26 -7.94 26.57
CA ASN A 121 1.66 -8.37 26.67
C ASN A 121 2.28 -7.92 28.01
N THR A 122 1.83 -8.52 29.11
CA THR A 122 2.28 -8.15 30.46
C THR A 122 3.78 -8.35 30.68
N GLU A 123 4.42 -9.22 29.89
CA GLU A 123 5.84 -9.54 29.98
C GLU A 123 6.72 -8.64 29.10
N GLN A 124 6.13 -7.72 28.33
CA GLN A 124 6.82 -6.85 27.36
C GLN A 124 7.75 -7.64 26.43
N LYS A 125 7.31 -8.84 26.02
CA LYS A 125 8.09 -9.68 25.12
C LYS A 125 8.04 -9.11 23.71
N LYS A 126 9.17 -9.20 23.01
CA LYS A 126 9.20 -9.03 21.56
C LYS A 126 8.49 -10.21 20.91
N ILE A 127 7.54 -9.90 20.05
CA ILE A 127 6.74 -10.87 19.31
C ILE A 127 6.91 -10.56 17.83
N LYS A 128 7.22 -11.59 17.05
CA LYS A 128 7.28 -11.46 15.60
C LYS A 128 5.87 -11.19 15.08
N TYR A 129 5.70 -10.10 14.34
CA TYR A 129 4.39 -9.71 13.80
C TYR A 129 4.37 -9.74 12.27
N ARG A 130 5.53 -9.86 11.60
CA ARG A 130 5.61 -9.86 10.15
C ARG A 130 6.83 -10.60 9.62
N ASP A 131 6.65 -11.34 8.52
CA ASP A 131 7.70 -11.86 7.65
C ASP A 131 7.49 -11.31 6.24
N ASP A 132 8.50 -10.66 5.69
CA ASP A 132 8.49 -10.08 4.35
C ASP A 132 9.65 -10.62 3.51
N THR A 133 9.41 -10.75 2.20
CA THR A 133 10.45 -11.07 1.23
C THR A 133 10.60 -9.94 0.22
N TYR A 134 11.84 -9.51 0.03
CA TYR A 134 12.21 -8.46 -0.91
C TYR A 134 13.15 -8.98 -1.99
N VAL A 135 13.11 -8.34 -3.15
CA VAL A 135 14.11 -8.49 -4.22
C VAL A 135 14.65 -7.14 -4.65
N TYR A 136 15.91 -7.10 -5.06
CA TYR A 136 16.53 -5.88 -5.58
C TYR A 136 16.40 -5.82 -7.10
N ASN A 137 15.92 -4.71 -7.65
CA ASN A 137 15.74 -4.54 -9.11
C ASN A 137 16.83 -3.69 -9.79
N GLY A 138 17.93 -3.40 -9.09
CA GLY A 138 18.96 -2.47 -9.57
C GLY A 138 18.78 -1.02 -9.09
N HIS A 139 17.63 -0.69 -8.51
CA HIS A 139 17.32 0.66 -8.00
C HIS A 139 16.70 0.65 -6.59
N SER A 140 15.80 -0.30 -6.32
CA SER A 140 14.97 -0.38 -5.11
C SER A 140 14.88 -1.81 -4.59
N LEU A 141 14.58 -1.97 -3.31
CA LEU A 141 14.05 -3.22 -2.76
C LEU A 141 12.54 -3.24 -2.97
N ILE A 142 12.04 -4.30 -3.61
CA ILE A 142 10.65 -4.48 -3.97
C ILE A 142 10.06 -5.59 -3.10
N LEU A 143 8.98 -5.30 -2.38
CA LEU A 143 8.25 -6.32 -1.62
C LEU A 143 7.55 -7.29 -2.58
N ILE A 144 7.81 -8.58 -2.41
CA ILE A 144 7.28 -9.65 -3.29
C ILE A 144 6.65 -10.82 -2.53
N ASP A 145 6.65 -10.78 -1.20
CA ASP A 145 5.88 -11.69 -0.36
C ASP A 145 5.74 -11.06 1.03
N SER A 146 4.63 -11.31 1.70
CA SER A 146 4.38 -10.79 3.04
C SER A 146 3.42 -11.68 3.82
N LYS A 147 3.73 -11.89 5.10
CA LYS A 147 2.92 -12.63 6.06
C LYS A 147 2.86 -11.85 7.35
N MET A 148 1.66 -11.67 7.87
CA MET A 148 1.42 -11.02 9.17
C MET A 148 1.00 -12.05 10.21
N TYR A 149 1.33 -11.76 11.47
CA TYR A 149 1.08 -12.59 12.62
C TYR A 149 0.32 -11.82 13.69
N SER A 150 -0.70 -12.45 14.27
CA SER A 150 -1.36 -11.96 15.48
C SER A 150 -0.59 -12.39 16.73
N ILE A 151 -0.86 -11.76 17.87
CA ILE A 151 -0.32 -12.18 19.18
C ILE A 151 -0.63 -13.66 19.46
N GLY A 152 -1.79 -14.16 19.00
CA GLY A 152 -2.19 -15.56 19.12
C GLY A 152 -1.60 -16.50 18.06
N GLY A 153 -0.67 -16.05 17.23
CA GLY A 153 0.02 -16.86 16.22
C GLY A 153 -0.77 -17.14 14.93
N ARG A 154 -1.94 -16.52 14.73
CA ARG A 154 -2.65 -16.62 13.45
C ARG A 154 -1.88 -15.89 12.36
N GLU A 155 -1.72 -16.54 11.21
CA GLU A 155 -1.03 -16.04 10.02
C GLU A 155 -2.05 -15.60 8.94
N TRP A 156 -1.77 -14.51 8.24
CA TRP A 156 -2.47 -14.12 7.01
C TRP A 156 -1.56 -13.35 6.06
N ILE A 157 -1.94 -13.29 4.79
CA ILE A 157 -1.28 -12.45 3.78
C ILE A 157 -2.00 -11.10 3.78
N PRO A 158 -1.30 -9.97 3.95
CA PRO A 158 -1.95 -8.66 3.96
C PRO A 158 -2.55 -8.33 2.59
N GLU A 159 -3.66 -7.57 2.59
CA GLU A 159 -4.36 -7.11 1.38
C GLU A 159 -3.61 -5.95 0.70
N ILE A 160 -2.34 -6.17 0.35
CA ILE A 160 -1.51 -5.18 -0.32
C ILE A 160 -1.93 -5.08 -1.78
N GLU A 161 -2.15 -3.84 -2.20
CA GLU A 161 -2.78 -3.48 -3.47
C GLU A 161 -1.87 -2.67 -4.40
N VAL A 162 -0.71 -2.27 -3.90
CA VAL A 162 0.27 -1.42 -4.58
C VAL A 162 1.66 -2.02 -4.42
N VAL A 163 2.52 -1.80 -5.41
CA VAL A 163 3.93 -2.20 -5.31
C VAL A 163 4.62 -1.36 -4.25
N ILE A 164 5.15 -2.00 -3.22
CA ILE A 164 5.94 -1.33 -2.17
C ILE A 164 7.41 -1.36 -2.59
N GLU A 165 7.95 -0.18 -2.87
CA GLU A 165 9.33 0.01 -3.34
C GLU A 165 10.12 0.87 -2.36
N TYR A 166 11.09 0.27 -1.68
CA TYR A 166 12.06 1.02 -0.90
C TYR A 166 13.21 1.48 -1.79
N LYS A 167 13.25 2.76 -2.10
CA LYS A 167 14.27 3.39 -2.94
C LYS A 167 15.59 3.51 -2.16
N ARG A 168 16.69 3.20 -2.84
CA ARG A 168 18.03 3.32 -2.27
C ARG A 168 18.40 4.79 -2.02
N LYS A 169 18.75 5.12 -0.77
CA LYS A 169 19.40 6.37 -0.35
C LYS A 169 20.79 6.04 0.17
N LYS A 170 21.81 6.48 -0.57
CA LYS A 170 23.21 6.23 -0.22
C LYS A 170 23.60 7.09 0.99
N TYR A 171 24.34 6.49 1.94
CA TYR A 171 25.05 7.22 2.99
C TYR A 171 26.29 7.94 2.45
#